data_AF-A0A9W9KCY5-F1
#
_entry.id   AF-A0A9W9KCY5-F1
#
_cell.length_a   1.000
_cell.length_b   1.000
_cell.length_c   1.000
_cell.angle_alpha   90.00
_cell.angle_beta   90.00
_cell.angle_gamma   90.00
#
_symmetry.space_group_name_H-M   'P 1'
#
loop_
_entity.id
_entity.type
_entity.pdbx_description
1 polymer ?
#
loop_
_entity_poly.entity_id
_entity_poly.type
_entity_poly.pdbx_seq_one_letter_code
_entity_poly.pdbx_strand_id
1 'polypeptide(L)'
;MLTPPKLDAILVALVGACTAITSPSLLVASPGETAVLPGWKLRPATTSDDVHQLSQPGADVSSWYRMSARGTVMAGLIENGVYETELFYSNNRAPTADIDTI
;
A
#
# COMPACT_ATOMS: atom_id res chain seq x y z
N MET A 1 -39.26 -46.04 16.42
CA MET A 1 -37.82 -46.13 16.72
C MET A 1 -37.11 -46.40 15.40
N LEU A 2 -36.33 -45.45 14.87
CA LEU A 2 -35.22 -45.73 13.95
C LEU A 2 -34.32 -44.49 13.90
N THR A 3 -33.10 -44.63 14.41
CA THR A 3 -31.98 -43.67 14.32
C THR A 3 -31.15 -43.92 13.04
N PRO A 4 -30.38 -42.92 12.57
CA PRO A 4 -29.69 -42.85 11.25
C PRO A 4 -28.27 -43.50 11.34
N PRO A 5 -27.21 -43.29 10.50
CA PRO A 5 -27.00 -42.36 9.36
C PRO A 5 -26.13 -42.90 8.18
N LYS A 6 -26.06 -42.15 7.06
CA LYS A 6 -24.80 -41.68 6.41
C LYS A 6 -25.15 -40.95 5.11
N LEU A 7 -25.30 -39.64 5.22
CA LEU A 7 -25.20 -38.73 4.06
C LEU A 7 -23.87 -38.01 4.20
N ASP A 8 -22.79 -38.78 4.05
CA ASP A 8 -21.49 -38.22 3.71
C ASP A 8 -21.53 -37.89 2.22
N ALA A 9 -20.96 -36.72 1.89
CA ALA A 9 -20.89 -36.14 0.55
C ALA A 9 -22.21 -35.49 0.11
N ILE A 10 -22.30 -34.18 -0.13
CA ILE A 10 -21.33 -33.30 -0.76
C ILE A 10 -21.61 -31.89 -0.21
N LEU A 11 -20.73 -31.37 0.65
CA LEU A 11 -20.63 -29.93 0.91
C LEU A 11 -19.53 -29.41 0.00
N VAL A 12 -19.89 -28.96 -1.22
CA VAL A 12 -18.98 -28.14 -2.02
C VAL A 12 -18.89 -26.80 -1.30
N ALA A 13 -17.83 -26.64 -0.52
CA ALA A 13 -17.42 -25.37 0.02
C ALA A 13 -17.00 -24.47 -1.15
N LEU A 14 -17.89 -23.56 -1.55
CA LEU A 14 -17.56 -22.44 -2.42
C LEU A 14 -16.68 -21.46 -1.63
N VAL A 15 -15.40 -21.80 -1.49
CA VAL A 15 -14.35 -20.90 -1.04
C VAL A 15 -13.78 -20.25 -2.30
N GLY A 16 -14.11 -18.98 -2.54
CA GLY A 16 -13.69 -18.28 -3.75
C GLY A 16 -13.90 -16.79 -3.67
N ALA A 17 -13.12 -16.14 -2.81
CA ALA A 17 -12.81 -14.71 -2.75
C ALA A 17 -13.98 -13.72 -2.94
N CYS A 18 -14.55 -13.25 -1.82
CA CYS A 18 -15.08 -11.89 -1.77
C CYS A 18 -13.91 -10.93 -2.02
N THR A 19 -13.66 -10.57 -3.27
CA THR A 19 -12.99 -9.31 -3.56
C THR A 19 -13.97 -8.23 -3.13
N ALA A 20 -13.86 -7.78 -1.88
CA ALA A 20 -14.57 -6.59 -1.44
C ALA A 20 -14.14 -5.46 -2.36
N ILE A 21 -15.03 -5.06 -3.27
CA ILE A 21 -14.88 -3.82 -4.01
C ILE A 21 -15.11 -2.74 -2.96
N THR A 22 -14.03 -2.35 -2.28
CA THR A 22 -14.03 -1.17 -1.42
C THR A 22 -14.33 0.00 -2.32
N SER A 23 -15.61 0.39 -2.34
CA SER A 23 -16.02 1.64 -2.96
C SER A 23 -15.32 2.75 -2.19
N PRO A 24 -14.67 3.72 -2.85
CA PRO A 24 -13.98 4.79 -2.15
C PRO A 24 -15.01 5.56 -1.32
N SER A 25 -14.87 5.50 0.00
CA SER A 25 -15.67 6.29 0.93
C SER A 25 -15.41 7.76 0.66
N LEU A 26 -16.46 8.58 0.55
CA LEU A 26 -16.31 10.02 0.47
C LEU A 26 -15.58 10.51 1.73
N LEU A 27 -14.46 11.22 1.55
CA LEU A 27 -13.75 11.83 2.68
C LEU A 27 -14.56 12.95 3.34
N VAL A 28 -15.39 13.62 2.55
CA VAL A 28 -16.22 14.77 2.94
C VAL A 28 -17.60 14.60 2.27
N ALA A 29 -18.67 14.85 3.01
CA ALA A 29 -20.05 14.70 2.53
C ALA A 29 -20.77 16.05 2.36
N SER A 30 -20.37 17.09 3.10
CA SER A 30 -21.02 18.40 3.12
C SER A 30 -20.03 19.55 2.87
N PRO A 31 -20.46 20.66 2.24
CA PRO A 31 -19.65 21.88 2.17
C PRO A 31 -19.23 22.37 3.56
N GLY A 32 -17.98 22.81 3.68
CA GLY A 32 -17.41 23.32 4.94
C GLY A 32 -16.81 22.24 5.85
N GLU A 33 -16.99 20.95 5.53
CA GLU A 33 -16.28 19.88 6.23
C GLU A 33 -14.82 19.80 5.80
N THR A 34 -13.96 19.46 6.77
CA THR A 34 -12.54 19.20 6.53
C THR A 34 -12.23 17.77 6.94
N ALA A 35 -11.43 17.10 6.13
CA ALA A 35 -11.00 15.74 6.39
C ALA A 35 -9.48 15.66 6.35
N VAL A 36 -8.92 14.83 7.24
CA VAL A 36 -7.49 14.53 7.24
C VAL A 36 -7.26 13.36 6.29
N LEU A 37 -6.38 13.53 5.31
CA LEU A 37 -5.96 12.43 4.45
C LEU A 37 -5.09 11.47 5.26
N PRO A 38 -5.42 10.17 5.33
CA PRO A 38 -4.73 9.22 6.22
C PRO A 38 -3.34 8.83 5.72
N GLY A 39 -3.05 9.00 4.44
CA GLY A 39 -1.79 8.60 3.83
C GLY A 39 -1.80 8.73 2.31
N TRP A 40 -0.68 8.31 1.72
CA TRP A 40 -0.43 8.41 0.29
C TRP A 40 0.22 7.14 -0.23
N LYS A 41 0.24 6.97 -1.55
CA LYS A 41 1.11 6.01 -2.21
C LYS A 41 2.17 6.73 -3.03
N LEU A 42 3.39 6.20 -3.07
CA LEU A 42 4.52 6.79 -3.78
C LEU A 42 5.26 5.78 -4.64
N ARG A 43 5.84 6.30 -5.72
CA ARG A 43 6.86 5.63 -6.52
C ARG A 43 7.86 6.65 -7.05
N PRO A 44 9.05 6.22 -7.49
CA PRO A 44 9.93 7.05 -8.30
C PRO A 44 9.21 7.50 -9.58
N ALA A 45 9.32 8.77 -9.92
CA ALA A 45 8.76 9.29 -11.17
C ALA A 45 9.52 8.70 -12.37
N THR A 46 8.80 8.35 -13.43
CA THR A 46 9.40 7.96 -14.72
C THR A 46 9.09 9.01 -15.78
N THR A 47 9.97 9.16 -16.78
CA THR A 47 9.78 10.13 -17.87
C THR A 47 8.60 9.79 -18.78
N SER A 48 8.06 8.58 -18.69
CA SER A 48 6.88 8.10 -19.42
C SER A 48 5.55 8.31 -18.67
N ASP A 49 5.57 8.92 -17.48
CA ASP A 49 4.37 9.06 -16.67
C ASP A 49 3.42 10.13 -17.24
N ASP A 50 2.20 9.71 -17.59
CA ASP A 50 1.10 10.63 -17.90
C ASP A 50 0.46 11.14 -16.60
N VAL A 51 0.88 12.34 -16.19
CA VAL A 51 0.38 13.02 -14.98
C VAL A 51 -1.14 13.27 -15.01
N HIS A 52 -1.75 13.37 -16.19
CA HIS A 52 -3.19 13.55 -16.30
C HIS A 52 -3.92 12.27 -15.96
N GLN A 53 -3.43 11.12 -16.41
CA GLN A 53 -4.00 9.82 -16.06
C GLN A 53 -3.82 9.50 -14.58
N LEU A 54 -2.66 9.82 -13.99
CA LEU A 54 -2.40 9.57 -12.57
C LEU A 54 -3.30 10.40 -11.63
N SER A 55 -3.85 11.52 -12.10
CA SER A 55 -4.76 12.37 -11.32
C SER A 55 -6.23 11.96 -11.43
N GLN A 56 -6.55 10.94 -12.24
CA GLN A 56 -7.92 10.46 -12.40
C GLN A 56 -8.28 9.40 -11.34
N PRO A 57 -9.55 9.36 -10.89
CA PRO A 57 -10.04 8.26 -10.08
C PRO A 57 -9.85 6.93 -10.79
N GLY A 58 -9.36 5.91 -10.08
CA GLY A 58 -9.16 4.56 -10.62
C GLY A 58 -7.83 4.31 -11.30
N ALA A 59 -6.88 5.27 -11.29
CA ALA A 59 -5.51 5.01 -11.69
C ALA A 59 -4.90 3.84 -10.89
N ASP A 60 -4.25 2.90 -11.58
CA ASP A 60 -3.63 1.75 -10.92
C ASP A 60 -2.34 2.15 -10.19
N VAL A 61 -2.44 2.11 -8.86
CA VAL A 61 -1.34 2.38 -7.91
C VAL A 61 -1.09 1.17 -7.00
N SER A 62 -1.45 -0.03 -7.44
CA SER A 62 -1.33 -1.26 -6.65
C SER A 62 0.11 -1.56 -6.22
N SER A 63 1.07 -1.34 -7.13
CA SER A 63 2.51 -1.60 -6.93
C SER A 63 3.27 -0.51 -6.16
N TRP A 64 2.61 0.59 -5.81
CA TRP A 64 3.26 1.74 -5.19
C TRP A 64 3.41 1.55 -3.68
N TYR A 65 4.47 2.11 -3.12
CA TYR A 65 4.76 2.04 -1.69
C TYR A 65 3.76 2.88 -0.90
N ARG A 66 3.26 2.34 0.23
CA ARG A 66 2.30 3.05 1.09
C ARG A 66 3.04 3.91 2.09
N MET A 67 2.65 5.18 2.26
CA MET A 67 3.20 6.05 3.30
C MET A 67 2.12 6.66 4.17
N SER A 68 2.51 6.97 5.41
CA SER A 68 1.72 7.76 6.36
C SER A 68 1.45 9.20 5.85
N ALA A 69 0.39 9.84 6.37
CA ALA A 69 -0.02 11.21 5.98
C ALA A 69 1.09 12.27 6.11
N ARG A 70 2.01 12.04 7.04
CA ARG A 70 3.14 12.91 7.35
C ARG A 70 4.40 12.04 7.34
N GLY A 71 5.14 12.09 6.24
CA GLY A 71 6.35 11.29 6.07
C GLY A 71 7.21 11.84 4.95
N THR A 72 8.53 11.72 5.09
CA THR A 72 9.45 11.94 3.98
C THR A 72 9.44 10.71 3.08
N VAL A 73 9.92 10.84 1.83
CA VAL A 73 10.09 9.68 0.93
C VAL A 73 10.94 8.59 1.60
N MET A 74 12.01 8.97 2.30
CA MET A 74 12.85 8.01 3.03
C MET A 74 12.07 7.30 4.13
N ALA A 75 11.29 8.02 4.94
CA ALA A 75 10.46 7.41 5.98
C ALA A 75 9.47 6.41 5.38
N GLY A 76 8.81 6.77 4.27
CA GLY A 76 7.93 5.85 3.55
C GLY A 76 8.65 4.60 3.04
N LEU A 77 9.88 4.74 2.52
CA LEU A 77 10.66 3.58 2.07
C LEU A 77 11.09 2.66 3.23
N ILE A 78 11.39 3.22 4.40
CA ILE A 78 11.63 2.44 5.63
C ILE A 78 10.34 1.74 6.08
N GLU A 79 9.19 2.42 6.07
CA GLU A 79 7.87 1.85 6.41
C GLU A 79 7.52 0.63 5.52
N ASN A 80 8.01 0.60 4.28
CA ASN A 80 7.81 -0.52 3.34
C ASN A 80 8.97 -1.53 3.34
N GLY A 81 9.96 -1.39 4.23
CA GLY A 81 11.09 -2.33 4.35
C GLY A 81 12.08 -2.28 3.18
N VAL A 82 12.07 -1.22 2.37
CA VAL A 82 13.07 -1.01 1.30
C VAL A 82 14.42 -0.64 1.90
N TYR A 83 14.41 0.13 2.98
CA TYR A 83 15.57 0.42 3.80
C TYR A 83 15.35 -0.12 5.21
N GLU A 84 16.45 -0.47 5.87
CA GLU A 84 16.46 -0.88 7.26
C GLU A 84 16.05 0.24 8.22
N THR A 85 15.60 -0.13 9.42
CA THR A 85 15.19 0.83 10.45
C THR A 85 16.38 1.44 11.20
N GLU A 86 17.54 0.79 11.17
CA GLU A 86 18.76 1.18 11.88
C GLU A 86 19.68 2.08 11.04
N LEU A 87 19.11 2.93 10.18
CA LEU A 87 19.88 3.85 9.33
C LEU A 87 20.82 4.80 10.10
N PHE A 88 20.55 5.02 11.39
CA PHE A 88 21.35 5.89 12.24
C PHE A 88 22.44 5.13 13.01
N TYR A 89 22.55 3.81 12.81
CA TYR A 89 23.59 2.99 13.40
C TYR A 89 24.75 2.84 12.42
N SER A 90 25.97 3.03 12.91
CA SER A 90 27.21 2.78 12.15
C SER A 90 27.21 3.46 10.76
N ASN A 91 27.61 2.71 9.73
CA ASN A 91 27.70 3.07 8.33
C ASN A 91 26.51 2.55 7.49
N ASN A 92 25.38 2.22 8.13
CA ASN A 92 24.18 1.69 7.45
C ASN A 92 23.59 2.69 6.43
N ARG A 93 23.82 3.99 6.63
CA ARG A 93 23.50 5.05 5.66
C ARG A 93 24.73 5.62 4.97
N ALA A 94 25.90 4.98 5.07
CA ALA A 94 27.12 5.57 4.56
C ALA A 94 26.96 5.92 3.08
N PRO A 95 27.39 7.12 2.66
CA PRO A 95 27.55 7.37 1.24
C PRO A 95 28.58 6.35 0.76
N THR A 96 28.16 5.37 -0.02
CA THR A 96 29.10 4.55 -0.79
C THR A 96 29.72 5.46 -1.84
N ALA A 97 30.72 6.21 -1.40
CA ALA A 97 31.73 6.82 -2.21
C ALA A 97 33.02 6.46 -1.50
N ASP A 98 33.77 5.60 -2.16
CA ASP A 98 35.21 5.59 -2.08
C ASP A 98 35.70 7.05 -2.25
N ILE A 99 35.92 7.76 -1.13
CA ILE A 99 36.48 9.13 -1.07
C ILE A 99 37.99 9.05 -0.76
N ASP A 100 38.62 7.90 -1.02
CA ASP A 100 40.08 7.75 -0.91
C ASP A 100 40.78 7.83 -2.28
N THR A 101 40.07 8.17 -3.36
CA THR A 101 40.66 8.41 -4.69
C THR A 101 40.48 9.87 -5.15
N ILE A 102 41.15 10.82 -4.48
CA ILE A 102 41.48 12.16 -5.02
C ILE A 102 42.89 12.54 -4.60
#